data_AF-A0A4R4TQV2-F1
#
_entry.id   AF-A0A4R4TQV2-F1
#
_cell.length_a   1.000
_cell.length_b   1.000
_cell.length_c   1.000
_cell.angle_alpha   90.00
_cell.angle_beta   90.00
_cell.angle_gamma   90.00
#
_symmetry.space_group_name_H-M   'P 1'
#
loop_
_entity.id
_entity.type
_entity.pdbx_description
1 polymer ?
#
loop_
_entity_poly.entity_id
_entity_poly.type
_entity_poly.pdbx_seq_one_letter_code
_entity_poly.pdbx_strand_id
1 'polypeptide(L)'
;MITDPHRAHARPPGERRWCPIQAYTVEQVADILSIGRDKVYFLIRTGQLRSIKIGKLRRITDRHLAEFVTSLEEPSLEEANR
;
A
#
# COMPACT_ATOMS: atom_id res chain seq x y z
N MET A 1 -32.83 21.98 -36.30
CA MET A 1 -32.85 20.79 -35.42
C MET A 1 -31.67 20.91 -34.49
N ILE A 2 -31.94 20.81 -33.20
CA ILE A 2 -31.06 21.16 -32.08
C ILE A 2 -30.44 19.85 -31.59
N THR A 3 -29.11 19.74 -31.59
CA THR A 3 -28.35 19.06 -30.53
C THR A 3 -26.92 19.58 -30.57
N ASP A 4 -26.66 20.42 -29.58
CA ASP A 4 -25.37 20.97 -29.19
C ASP A 4 -24.57 19.87 -28.45
N PRO A 5 -23.37 19.45 -28.89
CA PRO A 5 -22.60 18.41 -28.20
C PRO A 5 -21.60 19.00 -27.20
N HIS A 6 -21.85 20.19 -26.63
CA HIS A 6 -21.14 20.59 -25.42
C HIS A 6 -21.65 19.77 -24.23
N ARG A 7 -21.15 18.55 -24.07
CA ARG A 7 -21.12 17.92 -22.75
C ARG A 7 -19.68 17.58 -22.40
N ALA A 8 -18.98 18.66 -22.02
CA ALA A 8 -17.88 18.61 -21.10
C ALA A 8 -18.07 17.46 -20.11
N HIS A 9 -17.06 16.62 -19.95
CA HIS A 9 -16.91 15.78 -18.78
C HIS A 9 -16.78 16.71 -17.57
N ALA A 10 -17.92 17.24 -17.12
CA ALA A 10 -18.05 17.88 -15.83
C ALA A 10 -17.72 16.79 -14.81
N ARG A 11 -16.46 16.73 -14.41
CA ARG A 11 -16.00 15.89 -13.31
C ARG A 11 -16.87 16.27 -12.11
N PRO A 12 -17.70 15.37 -11.57
CA PRO A 12 -18.63 15.75 -10.50
C PRO A 12 -17.82 16.24 -9.29
N PRO A 13 -18.02 17.48 -8.81
CA PRO A 13 -17.40 17.97 -7.60
C PRO A 13 -18.16 17.36 -6.42
N GLY A 14 -17.53 16.46 -5.67
CA GLY A 14 -18.11 15.93 -4.43
C GLY A 14 -17.96 14.44 -4.19
N GLU A 15 -17.30 13.69 -5.07
CA GLU A 15 -17.01 12.29 -4.81
C GLU A 15 -15.92 12.21 -3.73
N ARG A 16 -16.36 12.10 -2.46
CA ARG A 16 -15.52 11.64 -1.36
C ARG A 16 -14.83 10.39 -1.90
N ARG A 17 -13.53 10.49 -2.21
CA ARG A 17 -12.80 9.42 -2.88
C ARG A 17 -13.02 8.15 -2.07
N TRP A 18 -13.84 7.25 -2.58
CA TRP A 18 -13.88 5.90 -2.10
C TRP A 18 -12.59 5.28 -2.59
N CYS A 19 -11.51 5.47 -1.83
CA CYS A 19 -10.28 4.76 -2.06
C CYS A 19 -10.56 3.33 -1.59
N PRO A 20 -10.79 2.36 -2.48
CA PRO A 20 -10.98 0.99 -2.03
C PRO A 20 -9.72 0.59 -1.27
N ILE A 21 -9.89 0.15 -0.02
CA ILE A 21 -8.77 -0.36 0.78
C ILE A 21 -8.20 -1.56 0.03
N GLN A 22 -7.01 -1.39 -0.54
CA GLN A 22 -6.36 -2.42 -1.34
C GLN A 22 -5.57 -3.34 -0.42
N ALA A 23 -5.79 -4.64 -0.59
CA ALA A 23 -5.04 -5.68 0.09
C ALA A 23 -4.21 -6.46 -0.93
N TYR A 24 -2.93 -6.63 -0.62
CA TYR A 24 -1.91 -7.27 -1.44
C TYR A 24 -1.54 -8.65 -0.88
N THR A 25 -1.16 -9.56 -1.76
CA THR A 25 -0.52 -10.82 -1.37
C THR A 25 0.95 -10.61 -1.03
N VAL A 26 1.59 -11.63 -0.47
CA VAL A 26 3.04 -11.60 -0.17
C VAL A 26 3.85 -11.44 -1.46
N GLU A 27 3.42 -12.10 -2.53
CA GLU A 27 4.04 -12.03 -3.86
C GLU A 27 3.93 -10.61 -4.43
N GLN A 28 2.76 -9.99 -4.38
CA GLN A 28 2.58 -8.62 -4.86
C GLN A 28 3.44 -7.63 -4.08
N VAL A 29 3.57 -7.80 -2.76
CA VAL A 29 4.44 -6.92 -1.95
C VAL A 29 5.92 -7.17 -2.24
N ALA A 30 6.30 -8.41 -2.50
CA ALA A 30 7.66 -8.74 -2.95
C ALA A 30 8.00 -7.99 -4.24
N ASP A 31 7.07 -7.97 -5.21
CA ASP A 31 7.23 -7.25 -6.47
C ASP A 31 7.27 -5.73 -6.26
N ILE A 32 6.35 -5.17 -5.44
CA ILE A 32 6.28 -3.73 -5.15
C ILE A 32 7.56 -3.23 -4.49
N LEU A 33 8.08 -3.97 -3.50
CA LEU A 33 9.31 -3.62 -2.79
C LEU A 33 10.58 -4.09 -3.50
N SER A 34 10.45 -4.83 -4.60
CA SER A 34 11.57 -5.47 -5.31
C SER A 34 12.48 -6.30 -4.40
N ILE A 35 11.89 -7.09 -3.49
CA ILE A 35 12.61 -7.98 -2.57
C ILE A 35 12.12 -9.42 -2.70
N GLY A 36 12.95 -10.39 -2.30
CA GLY A 36 12.54 -11.80 -2.33
C GLY A 36 11.36 -12.10 -1.38
N ARG A 37 10.47 -13.02 -1.80
CA ARG A 37 9.32 -13.48 -0.97
C ARG A 37 9.73 -13.92 0.43
N ASP A 38 10.87 -14.59 0.55
CA ASP A 38 11.40 -15.03 1.84
C ASP A 38 11.71 -13.86 2.77
N LYS A 39 12.19 -12.74 2.21
CA LYS A 39 12.41 -11.50 2.97
C LYS A 39 11.09 -10.89 3.43
N VAL A 40 10.05 -10.91 2.59
CA VAL A 40 8.71 -10.46 3.00
C VAL A 40 8.16 -11.35 4.12
N TYR A 41 8.28 -12.67 4.02
CA TYR A 41 7.88 -13.59 5.09
C TYR A 41 8.67 -13.36 6.38
N PHE A 42 9.97 -13.07 6.27
CA PHE A 42 10.81 -12.69 7.40
C PHE A 42 10.26 -11.42 8.07
N LEU A 43 10.00 -10.35 7.31
CA LEU A 43 9.47 -9.09 7.83
C LEU A 43 8.10 -9.25 8.51
N ILE A 44 7.25 -10.12 7.96
CA ILE A 44 5.96 -10.46 8.61
C ILE A 44 6.18 -11.23 9.90
N ARG A 45 7.14 -12.17 9.92
CA ARG A 45 7.42 -13.02 11.09
C ARG A 45 8.11 -12.25 12.21
N THR A 46 8.94 -11.26 11.88
CA THR A 46 9.57 -10.35 12.85
C THR A 46 8.62 -9.25 13.31
N GLY A 47 7.46 -9.10 12.67
CA GLY A 47 6.48 -8.05 12.99
C GLY A 47 6.85 -6.67 12.44
N GLN A 48 7.94 -6.54 11.67
CA GLN A 48 8.32 -5.30 11.01
C GLN A 48 7.31 -4.90 9.92
N LEU A 49 6.78 -5.89 9.19
CA LEU A 49 5.71 -5.66 8.20
C LEU A 49 4.39 -6.21 8.74
N ARG A 50 3.42 -5.32 8.97
CA ARG A 50 2.08 -5.72 9.43
C ARG A 50 1.32 -6.49 8.35
N SER A 51 0.55 -7.50 8.77
CA SER A 51 -0.31 -8.27 7.88
C SER A 51 -1.60 -8.69 8.56
N ILE A 52 -2.65 -8.86 7.75
CA ILE A 52 -3.96 -9.39 8.15
C ILE A 52 -4.00 -10.87 7.78
N LYS A 53 -4.35 -11.72 8.74
CA LYS A 53 -4.55 -13.15 8.51
C LYS A 53 -6.02 -13.39 8.15
N ILE A 54 -6.27 -13.91 6.95
CA ILE A 54 -7.60 -14.31 6.49
C ILE A 54 -7.56 -15.81 6.24
N GLY A 55 -8.01 -16.59 7.23
CA GLY A 55 -7.89 -18.06 7.22
C GLY A 55 -6.43 -18.50 7.15
N LYS A 56 -6.05 -19.15 6.04
CA LYS A 56 -4.68 -19.60 5.74
C LYS A 56 -3.84 -18.55 5.00
N LEU A 57 -4.46 -17.47 4.52
CA LEU A 57 -3.83 -16.47 3.68
C LEU A 57 -3.35 -15.27 4.50
N ARG A 58 -2.24 -14.66 4.07
CA ARG A 58 -1.80 -13.36 4.57
C ARG A 58 -2.10 -12.27 3.54
N ARG A 59 -2.56 -11.13 4.02
CA ARG A 59 -2.84 -9.94 3.22
C ARG A 59 -2.18 -8.73 3.85
N ILE A 60 -1.56 -7.88 3.03
CA ILE A 60 -0.88 -6.67 3.47
C ILE A 60 -1.68 -5.52 2.86
N THR A 61 -2.19 -4.62 3.68
CA THR A 61 -2.94 -3.46 3.18
C THR A 61 -1.98 -2.39 2.71
N ASP A 62 -2.46 -1.53 1.81
CA ASP A 62 -1.83 -0.26 1.46
C ASP A 62 -1.33 0.52 2.69
N ARG A 63 -2.16 0.61 3.74
CA ARG A 63 -1.79 1.26 5.00
C ARG A 63 -0.59 0.60 5.67
N HIS A 64 -0.59 -0.73 5.77
CA HIS A 64 0.52 -1.45 6.40
C HIS A 64 1.83 -1.28 5.62
N LEU A 65 1.74 -1.25 4.29
CA LEU A 65 2.88 -1.03 3.42
C LEU A 65 3.40 0.42 3.55
N ALA A 66 2.51 1.40 3.58
CA ALA A 66 2.87 2.81 3.79
C ALA A 66 3.54 3.01 5.16
N GLU A 67 2.96 2.48 6.23
CA GLU A 67 3.55 2.54 7.58
C GLU A 67 4.94 1.89 7.62
N PHE A 68 5.15 0.77 6.92
CA PHE A 68 6.44 0.12 6.82
C PHE A 68 7.47 0.99 6.09
N VAL A 69 7.13 1.57 4.94
CA VAL A 69 8.03 2.46 4.19
C VAL A 69 8.37 3.70 5.01
N THR A 70 7.38 4.33 5.64
CA THR A 70 7.62 5.48 6.54
C THR A 70 8.56 5.11 7.70
N SER A 71 8.43 3.91 8.27
CA SER A 71 9.34 3.46 9.33
C SER A 71 10.79 3.24 8.87
N LEU A 72 11.03 3.06 7.57
CA LEU A 72 12.37 3.00 6.98
C LEU A 72 12.91 4.38 6.60
N GLU A 73 12.02 5.30 6.22
CA GLU A 73 12.33 6.70 5.87
C GLU A 73 12.58 7.59 7.08
N GLU A 74 12.14 7.18 8.27
CA GLU A 74 12.57 7.76 9.54
C GLU A 74 13.70 6.90 10.15
N PRO A 75 14.94 6.94 9.62
CA PRO A 75 16.08 6.53 10.41
C PRO A 75 16.21 7.58 11.52
N SER A 76 15.53 7.35 12.64
CA SER A 76 15.72 8.11 13.86
C SER A 76 17.15 7.91 14.31
N LEU A 77 18.07 8.74 13.81
CA LEU A 77 19.27 9.27 14.46
C LEU A 77 20.15 8.27 15.27
N GLU A 78 20.13 6.97 14.98
CA GLU A 78 21.00 5.98 15.65
C GLU A 78 22.26 5.63 14.84
N GLU A 79 22.38 6.12 13.61
CA GLU A 79 23.58 5.93 12.78
C GLU A 79 24.60 7.08 12.89
N ALA A 80 24.34 8.11 13.70
CA ALA A 80 25.29 9.22 13.92
C ALA A 80 26.43 8.90 14.91
N ASN A 81 26.59 7.63 15.33
CA ASN A 81 27.62 7.24 16.30
C ASN A 81 28.29 5.89 15.98
N ARG A 82 28.55 5.61 14.69
CA ARG A 82 29.51 4.57 14.29
C ARG A 82 30.67 5.19 13.53
#